data_AF-A0A0V8A0G5-F1
#
_entry.id   AF-A0A0V8A0G5-F1
#
_cell.length_a   1.000
_cell.length_b   1.000
_cell.length_c   1.000
_cell.angle_alpha   90.00
_cell.angle_beta   90.00
_cell.angle_gamma   90.00
#
_symmetry.space_group_name_H-M   'P 1'
#
loop_
_entity.id
_entity.type
_entity.pdbx_description
1 polymer ?
#
loop_
_entity_poly.entity_id
_entity_poly.type
_entity_poly.pdbx_seq_one_letter_code
_entity_poly.pdbx_strand_id
1 'polypeptide(L)'
;MSPKRKNSRFDDLIDAAQNRISRDRSQSNDVKSSPRSKSTDPNYTRTTVYLPKQLHRQLKTAAASEVRQMSDIIIELIEEWFEKRNGK
;
A
#
# COMPACT_ATOMS: atom_id res chain seq x y z
N MET A 1 -23.53 -40.86 28.76
CA MET A 1 -23.05 -40.60 27.38
C MET A 1 -23.31 -39.14 27.06
N SER A 2 -22.27 -38.33 26.86
CA SER A 2 -22.39 -36.88 26.66
C SER A 2 -22.41 -36.55 25.15
N PRO A 3 -23.29 -35.65 24.67
CA PRO A 3 -23.43 -35.41 23.23
C PRO A 3 -22.23 -34.60 22.69
N LYS A 4 -21.64 -35.08 21.58
CA LYS A 4 -20.63 -34.36 20.79
C LYS A 4 -21.20 -33.02 20.33
N ARG A 5 -20.60 -31.91 20.77
CA ARG A 5 -20.92 -30.57 20.25
C ARG A 5 -20.57 -30.52 18.76
N LYS A 6 -21.48 -29.96 17.95
CA LYS A 6 -21.24 -29.71 16.53
C LYS A 6 -20.24 -28.56 16.43
N ASN A 7 -19.01 -28.87 16.05
CA ASN A 7 -17.99 -27.86 15.77
C ASN A 7 -18.55 -26.87 14.74
N SER A 8 -18.44 -25.58 15.03
CA SER A 8 -19.01 -24.56 14.16
C SER A 8 -18.19 -24.49 12.88
N ARG A 9 -18.83 -24.23 11.73
CA ARG A 9 -18.12 -23.98 10.45
C ARG A 9 -17.13 -22.81 10.57
N PHE A 10 -17.34 -21.95 11.57
CA PHE A 10 -16.41 -20.89 11.92
C PHE A 10 -15.12 -21.40 12.57
N ASP A 11 -15.19 -22.44 13.41
CA ASP A 11 -14.02 -23.00 14.07
C ASP A 11 -13.08 -23.63 13.05
N ASP A 12 -13.64 -24.36 12.07
CA ASP A 12 -12.88 -24.96 10.97
C ASP A 12 -12.15 -23.89 10.12
N LEU A 13 -12.77 -22.72 9.92
CA LEU A 13 -12.17 -21.61 9.18
C LEU A 13 -11.05 -20.93 9.97
N ILE A 14 -11.23 -20.77 11.28
CA ILE A 14 -10.22 -20.17 12.16
C ILE A 14 -8.99 -21.08 12.27
N ASP A 15 -9.20 -22.39 12.42
CA ASP A 15 -8.12 -23.38 12.46
C ASP A 15 -7.37 -23.44 11.12
N ALA A 16 -8.08 -23.37 10.00
CA ALA A 16 -7.48 -23.32 8.68
C ALA A 16 -6.63 -22.06 8.47
N ALA A 17 -7.06 -20.91 9.01
CA ALA A 17 -6.30 -19.66 8.95
C ALA A 17 -5.03 -19.71 9.82
N GLN A 18 -5.12 -20.24 11.04
CA GLN A 18 -3.97 -20.41 11.93
C GLN A 18 -2.93 -21.38 11.33
N ASN A 19 -3.36 -22.47 10.72
CA ASN A 19 -2.46 -23.44 10.08
C ASN A 19 -1.73 -22.90 8.84
N ARG A 20 -2.25 -21.85 8.17
CA ARG A 20 -1.53 -21.16 7.09
C ARG A 20 -0.40 -20.29 7.64
N ILE A 21 -0.65 -19.53 8.71
CA ILE A 21 0.34 -18.65 9.34
C ILE A 21 1.55 -19.47 9.84
N SER A 22 1.29 -20.64 10.46
CA SER A 22 2.35 -21.51 10.98
C SER A 22 3.22 -22.13 9.87
N ARG A 23 2.66 -22.40 8.68
CA ARG A 23 3.43 -22.92 7.53
C ARG A 23 4.31 -21.83 6.91
N ASP A 24 3.78 -20.63 6.76
CA ASP A 24 4.50 -19.50 6.14
C ASP A 24 5.72 -19.06 6.98
N ARG A 25 5.63 -19.21 8.31
CA ARG A 25 6.75 -18.94 9.23
C ARG A 25 7.95 -19.87 9.06
N SER A 26 7.78 -21.04 8.44
CA SER A 26 8.85 -22.03 8.27
C SER A 26 9.66 -21.88 6.96
N GLN A 27 9.26 -20.96 6.07
CA GLN A 27 9.91 -20.77 4.76
C GLN A 27 10.54 -19.39 4.56
N SER A 28 10.81 -18.61 5.62
CA SER A 28 11.32 -17.24 5.50
C SER A 28 12.85 -17.12 5.38
N ASN A 29 13.53 -18.05 4.69
CA ASN A 29 14.97 -17.94 4.39
C ASN A 29 15.20 -17.83 2.88
N ASP A 30 14.63 -16.80 2.24
CA ASP A 30 15.18 -16.14 1.05
C ASP A 30 14.23 -15.00 0.60
N VAL A 31 14.15 -13.94 1.41
CA VAL A 31 13.47 -12.72 0.97
C VAL A 31 14.49 -11.85 0.25
N LYS A 32 14.61 -12.08 -1.06
CA LYS A 32 15.07 -11.04 -2.00
C LYS A 32 14.34 -9.76 -1.63
N SER A 33 15.09 -8.71 -1.26
CA SER A 33 14.54 -7.47 -0.74
C SER A 33 13.40 -6.98 -1.64
N SER A 34 12.17 -7.14 -1.19
CA SER A 34 11.03 -6.46 -1.80
C SER A 34 11.41 -4.99 -1.95
N PRO A 35 11.11 -4.34 -3.09
CA PRO A 35 11.33 -2.90 -3.22
C PRO A 35 10.73 -2.23 -1.98
N ARG A 36 11.58 -1.52 -1.22
CA ARG A 36 11.14 -0.83 0.00
C ARG A 36 10.04 0.12 -0.42
N SER A 37 8.86 -0.04 0.18
CA SER A 37 7.74 0.87 -0.06
C SER A 37 8.17 2.31 0.25
N LYS A 38 7.59 3.30 -0.42
CA LYS A 38 7.90 4.73 -0.17
C LYS A 38 7.75 5.14 1.30
N SER A 39 6.89 4.46 2.06
CA SER A 39 6.74 4.68 3.51
C SER A 39 7.91 4.20 4.36
N THR A 40 8.80 3.36 3.82
CA THR A 40 9.96 2.80 4.52
C THR A 40 11.27 3.47 4.09
N ASP A 41 11.23 4.33 3.08
CA ASP A 41 12.39 5.09 2.61
C ASP A 41 12.58 6.34 3.48
N PRO A 42 13.76 6.53 4.13
CA PRO A 42 14.02 7.69 4.98
C PRO A 42 14.04 9.02 4.23
N ASN A 43 14.15 9.01 2.90
CA ASN A 43 14.12 10.23 2.08
C ASN A 43 12.69 10.71 1.80
N TYR A 44 11.66 9.95 2.17
CA TYR A 44 10.26 10.30 1.93
C TYR A 44 9.54 10.62 3.24
N THR A 45 8.74 11.70 3.22
CA THR A 45 7.79 12.03 4.29
C THR A 45 6.37 11.95 3.73
N ARG A 46 5.44 11.34 4.47
CA ARG A 46 4.04 11.24 4.06
C ARG A 46 3.32 12.58 4.26
N THR A 47 2.81 13.15 3.17
CA THR A 47 1.97 14.34 3.20
C THR A 47 0.54 13.99 2.78
N THR A 48 -0.45 14.48 3.54
CA THR A 48 -1.87 14.31 3.23
C THR A 48 -2.49 15.67 2.96
N VAL A 49 -3.13 15.84 1.81
CA VAL A 49 -3.77 17.09 1.38
C VAL A 49 -5.18 16.85 0.88
N TYR A 50 -6.05 17.83 1.05
CA TYR A 50 -7.37 17.82 0.44
C TYR A 50 -7.31 18.36 -0.98
N LEU A 51 -7.86 17.60 -1.93
CA LEU A 51 -8.03 18.03 -3.33
C LEU A 51 -9.52 18.06 -3.68
N PRO A 52 -9.97 19.01 -4.53
CA PRO A 52 -11.30 18.92 -5.12
C PRO A 52 -11.51 17.56 -5.80
N LYS A 53 -12.71 16.98 -5.66
CA LYS A 53 -13.01 15.63 -6.19
C LYS A 53 -12.69 15.48 -7.67
N GLN A 54 -13.01 16.50 -8.45
CA GLN A 54 -12.73 16.53 -9.89
C GLN A 54 -11.22 16.49 -10.17
N LEU A 55 -10.44 17.28 -9.44
CA LEU A 55 -8.99 17.34 -9.59
C LEU A 55 -8.34 15.99 -9.22
N HIS A 56 -8.76 15.39 -8.11
CA HIS A 56 -8.26 14.06 -7.73
C HIS A 56 -8.61 12.98 -8.78
N ARG A 57 -9.80 13.05 -9.40
CA ARG A 57 -10.16 12.15 -10.50
C ARG A 57 -9.26 12.34 -11.72
N GLN A 58 -9.02 13.60 -12.12
CA GLN A 58 -8.13 13.92 -13.24
C GLN A 58 -6.71 13.42 -12.97
N LEU A 59 -6.17 13.63 -11.77
CA LEU A 59 -4.86 13.13 -11.36
C LEU A 59 -4.78 11.60 -11.47
N LYS A 60 -5.81 10.87 -11.01
CA LYS A 60 -5.88 9.41 -11.17
C LYS A 60 -5.87 8.98 -12.63
N THR A 61 -6.65 9.65 -13.48
CA THR A 61 -6.70 9.34 -14.91
C THR A 61 -5.36 9.61 -15.60
N ALA A 62 -4.70 10.73 -15.30
CA ALA A 62 -3.38 11.05 -15.82
C ALA A 62 -2.35 10.00 -15.40
N ALA A 63 -2.28 9.68 -14.10
CA ALA A 63 -1.38 8.65 -13.57
C ALA A 63 -1.58 7.28 -14.24
N ALA A 64 -2.83 6.87 -14.47
CA ALA A 64 -3.14 5.62 -15.15
C ALA A 64 -2.74 5.65 -16.64
N SER A 65 -2.93 6.79 -17.32
CA SER A 65 -2.62 6.94 -18.75
C SER A 65 -1.12 6.97 -19.01
N GLU A 66 -0.34 7.58 -18.10
CA GLU A 66 1.11 7.70 -18.19
C GLU A 66 1.86 6.52 -17.56
N VAL A 67 1.16 5.58 -16.93
CA VAL A 67 1.77 4.46 -16.16
C VAL A 67 2.75 4.99 -15.09
N ARG A 68 2.35 6.07 -14.40
CA ARG A 68 3.15 6.74 -13.36
C ARG A 68 2.43 6.71 -12.01
N GLN A 69 3.19 6.86 -10.92
CA GLN A 69 2.57 7.03 -9.61
C GLN A 69 2.09 8.48 -9.42
N MET A 70 0.90 8.67 -8.85
CA MET A 70 0.37 10.01 -8.55
C MET A 70 1.32 10.86 -7.71
N SER A 71 2.08 10.23 -6.80
CA SER A 71 3.08 10.94 -6.00
C SER A 71 4.18 11.55 -6.85
N ASP A 72 4.59 10.89 -7.95
CA ASP A 72 5.69 11.37 -8.79
C ASP A 72 5.25 12.61 -9.56
N ILE A 73 4.01 12.59 -10.07
CA ILE A 73 3.37 13.74 -10.71
C ILE A 73 3.27 14.92 -9.73
N ILE A 74 2.87 14.66 -8.47
CA ILE A 74 2.77 15.71 -7.46
C ILE A 74 4.15 16.29 -7.11
N ILE A 75 5.19 15.46 -6.99
CA ILE A 75 6.56 15.90 -6.70
C ILE A 75 7.04 16.85 -7.79
N GLU A 76 6.94 16.44 -9.06
CA GLU A 76 7.32 17.25 -10.23
C GLU A 76 6.61 18.61 -10.25
N LEU A 77 5.28 18.62 -10.05
CA LEU A 77 4.51 19.86 -10.02
C LEU A 77 4.91 20.79 -8.86
N ILE A 78 5.28 20.24 -7.71
CA ILE A 78 5.73 21.03 -6.55
C ILE A 78 7.13 21.58 -6.79
N GLU A 79 8.03 20.78 -7.35
CA GLU A 79 9.40 21.20 -7.72
C GLU A 79 9.34 22.34 -8.73
N GLU A 80 8.57 22.19 -9.82
CA GLU A 80 8.36 23.25 -10.82
C GLU A 80 7.79 24.53 -10.19
N TRP A 81 6.87 24.40 -9.24
CA TRP A 81 6.29 25.55 -8.56
C TRP A 81 7.34 26.32 -7.74
N PHE A 82 8.25 25.59 -7.07
CA PHE A 82 9.36 26.21 -6.35
C PHE A 82 10.39 26.82 -7.29
N GLU A 83 10.70 26.18 -8.42
CA GLU A 83 11.62 26.73 -9.44
C GLU A 83 11.10 28.06 -9.99
N LYS A 84 9.84 28.09 -10.44
CA LYS A 84 9.18 29.30 -10.95
C LYS A 84 9.15 30.42 -9.90
N ARG A 85 8.96 30.07 -8.62
CA ARG A 85 8.95 31.05 -7.52
C ARG A 85 10.33 31.59 -7.18
N ASN A 86 11.36 30.76 -7.27
CA ASN A 86 12.73 31.12 -6.91
C ASN A 86 13.51 31.80 -8.05
N GLY A 87 12.87 32.05 -9.20
CA GLY A 87 13.44 32.83 -10.30
C GLY A 87 14.63 32.16 -10.98
N LYS A 88 14.63 30.82 -11.04
CA LYS A 88 15.53 30.07 -11.91
C LYS A 88 14.84 29.74 -13.23
#